data_AF-A0A1U7SXK4-F1
#
_entry.id   AF-A0A1U7SXK4-F1
#
_cell.length_a   1.000
_cell.length_b   1.000
_cell.length_c   1.000
_cell.angle_alpha   90.00
_cell.angle_beta   90.00
_cell.angle_gamma   90.00
#
_symmetry.space_group_name_H-M   'P 1'
#
loop_
_entity.id
_entity.type
_entity.pdbx_description
1 polymer ?
#
loop_
_entity_poly.entity_id
_entity_poly.type
_entity_poly.pdbx_seq_one_letter_code
_entity_poly.pdbx_strand_id
1 'polypeptide(L)'
;MKELHLAIPAEITREKLEQVARVVYKRMDHLYQGKMYSPGYFPNELRAIFQEQVRLIQNAIIEGRINCQHHCGIFQYETISCGNCTDSLVVCFGYNCGSSVQWELAVEELLNYINDWHK
;
A
#
# COMPACT_ATOMS: atom_id res chain seq x y z
N MET A 1 9.20 14.69 23.87
CA MET A 1 8.02 14.05 23.25
C MET A 1 8.42 13.67 21.84
N LYS A 2 8.44 12.37 21.52
CA LYS A 2 8.63 11.94 20.12
C LYS A 2 7.30 12.16 19.43
N GLU A 3 7.29 12.99 18.40
CA GLU A 3 6.13 13.22 17.55
C GLU A 3 5.62 11.87 17.04
N LEU A 4 4.32 11.64 17.18
CA LEU A 4 3.65 10.50 16.59
C LEU A 4 3.59 10.80 15.08
N HIS A 5 4.69 10.54 14.36
CA HIS A 5 4.64 10.47 12.91
C HIS A 5 3.68 9.33 12.59
N LEU A 6 2.43 9.67 12.28
CA LEU A 6 1.46 8.78 11.65
C LEU A 6 1.92 8.50 10.22
N ALA A 7 3.16 8.02 10.08
CA ALA A 7 3.72 7.55 8.84
C ALA A 7 2.82 6.40 8.40
N ILE A 8 2.17 6.58 7.27
CA ILE A 8 1.52 5.47 6.57
C ILE A 8 2.62 4.42 6.41
N PRO A 9 2.45 3.22 6.98
CA PRO A 9 3.50 2.21 6.90
C PRO A 9 3.71 1.91 5.42
N ALA A 10 4.97 1.87 5.01
CA ALA A 10 5.34 1.68 3.61
C ALA A 10 5.15 0.20 3.24
N GLU A 11 3.89 -0.21 3.18
CA GLU A 11 3.44 -1.59 3.08
C GLU A 11 2.45 -1.69 1.92
N ILE A 12 2.69 -2.63 1.01
CA ILE A 12 1.89 -2.81 -0.21
C ILE A 12 1.43 -4.26 -0.32
N THR A 13 0.20 -4.51 -0.74
CA THR A 13 -0.25 -5.89 -0.99
C THR A 13 0.47 -6.47 -2.20
N ARG A 14 0.72 -7.78 -2.19
CA ARG A 14 1.39 -8.48 -3.30
C ARG A 14 0.67 -8.24 -4.63
N GLU A 15 -0.67 -8.30 -4.62
CA GLU A 15 -1.49 -8.05 -5.79
C GLU A 15 -1.25 -6.65 -6.38
N LYS A 16 -1.28 -5.60 -5.55
CA LYS A 16 -1.04 -4.24 -6.00
C LYS A 16 0.39 -4.04 -6.49
N LEU A 17 1.38 -4.64 -5.81
CA LEU A 17 2.76 -4.60 -6.26
C LEU A 17 2.94 -5.23 -7.64
N GLU A 18 2.31 -6.38 -7.90
CA GLU A 18 2.31 -7.03 -9.21
C GLU A 18 1.65 -6.17 -10.28
N GLN A 19 0.53 -5.52 -9.97
CA GLN A 19 -0.14 -4.60 -10.89
C GLN A 19 0.78 -3.42 -11.28
N VAL A 20 1.45 -2.80 -10.30
CA VAL A 20 2.44 -1.74 -10.56
C VAL A 20 3.57 -2.26 -11.44
N ALA A 21 4.14 -3.42 -11.10
CA ALA A 21 5.24 -4.02 -11.86
C ALA A 21 4.85 -4.28 -13.33
N ARG A 22 3.65 -4.82 -13.58
CA ARG A 22 3.13 -5.04 -14.94
C ARG A 22 3.03 -3.74 -15.74
N VAL A 23 2.54 -2.65 -15.12
CA VAL A 23 2.43 -1.35 -15.78
C VAL A 23 3.80 -0.77 -16.12
N VAL A 24 4.75 -0.84 -15.18
CA VAL A 24 6.10 -0.32 -15.36
C VAL A 24 6.85 -1.11 -16.44
N TYR A 25 6.86 -2.44 -16.36
CA TYR A 25 7.54 -3.28 -17.34
C TYR A 25 6.97 -3.11 -18.74
N LYS A 26 5.64 -3.02 -18.89
CA LYS A 26 5.02 -2.74 -20.20
C LYS A 26 5.50 -1.42 -20.81
N ARG A 27 5.68 -0.37 -19.99
CA ARG A 27 6.21 0.91 -20.47
C ARG A 27 7.70 0.84 -20.81
N MET A 28 8.48 0.11 -20.02
CA MET A 28 9.89 -0.12 -20.32
C MET A 28 10.05 -0.89 -21.63
N ASP A 29 9.28 -1.94 -21.86
CA ASP A 29 9.29 -2.72 -23.11
C ASP A 29 8.99 -1.82 -24.32
N HIS A 30 8.00 -0.93 -24.20
CA HIS A 30 7.68 0.03 -25.24
C HIS A 30 8.82 1.02 -25.50
N LEU A 31 9.47 1.52 -24.44
CA LEU A 31 10.63 2.40 -24.57
C LEU A 31 11.79 1.70 -25.30
N TYR A 32 12.06 0.43 -25.00
CA TYR A 32 13.11 -0.35 -25.69
C TYR A 32 12.79 -0.66 -27.15
N GLN A 33 11.52 -0.76 -27.53
CA GLN A 33 11.08 -0.89 -28.91
C GLN A 33 11.10 0.44 -29.69
N GLY A 34 11.24 1.56 -28.97
CA GLY A 34 11.23 2.91 -29.52
C GLY A 34 12.49 3.26 -30.31
N LYS A 35 12.39 4.33 -31.09
CA LYS A 35 13.49 4.84 -31.91
C LYS A 35 14.51 5.58 -31.05
N MET A 36 15.68 4.97 -30.82
CA MET A 36 16.81 5.52 -30.03
C MET A 36 17.59 6.65 -30.71
N TYR A 37 17.15 7.15 -31.87
CA TYR A 37 17.97 8.04 -32.72
C TYR A 37 18.14 9.48 -32.18
N SER A 38 17.42 9.88 -31.12
CA SER A 38 17.56 11.20 -30.51
C SER A 38 18.41 11.12 -29.23
N PRO A 39 19.55 11.82 -29.15
CA PRO A 39 20.31 11.95 -27.90
C PRO A 39 19.42 12.45 -26.76
N GLY A 40 19.54 11.83 -25.58
CA GLY A 40 18.78 12.23 -24.39
C GLY A 40 17.33 11.76 -24.34
N TYR A 41 16.74 11.25 -25.43
CA TYR A 41 15.36 10.75 -25.43
C TYR A 41 15.16 9.61 -24.43
N PHE A 42 15.96 8.54 -24.58
CA PHE A 42 15.88 7.36 -23.73
C PHE A 42 16.01 7.66 -22.22
N PRO A 43 17.05 8.38 -21.74
CA PRO A 43 17.16 8.67 -20.30
C PRO A 43 16.03 9.59 -19.77
N ASN A 44 15.44 10.45 -20.60
CA ASN A 44 14.31 11.29 -20.20
C ASN A 44 13.03 10.46 -20.03
N GLU A 45 12.71 9.62 -21.01
CA GLU A 45 11.55 8.73 -20.95
C GLU A 45 11.68 7.72 -19.80
N LEU A 46 12.87 7.14 -19.60
CA LEU A 46 13.12 6.22 -18.49
C LEU A 46 12.90 6.92 -17.13
N ARG A 47 13.35 8.17 -16.99
CA ARG A 47 13.10 8.97 -15.78
C ARG A 47 11.59 9.20 -15.55
N ALA A 48 10.84 9.50 -16.61
CA ALA A 48 9.40 9.67 -16.52
C ALA A 48 8.69 8.36 -16.09
N ILE A 49 9.15 7.21 -16.57
CA ILE A 49 8.66 5.89 -16.14
C ILE A 49 8.89 5.68 -14.64
N PHE A 50 10.09 5.99 -14.12
CA PHE A 50 10.38 5.82 -12.70
C PHE A 50 9.64 6.82 -11.80
N GLN A 51 9.43 8.06 -12.25
CA GLN A 51 8.59 9.02 -11.53
C GLN A 51 7.16 8.51 -11.42
N GLU A 52 6.61 7.95 -12.50
CA GLU A 52 5.28 7.36 -12.48
C GLU A 52 5.23 6.09 -11.61
N GLN A 53 6.26 5.26 -11.63
CA GLN A 53 6.36 4.09 -10.73
C GLN A 53 6.22 4.52 -9.26
N VAL A 54 6.92 5.57 -8.83
CA VAL A 54 6.83 6.08 -7.46
C VAL A 54 5.38 6.47 -7.13
N ARG A 55 4.71 7.19 -8.05
CA ARG A 55 3.31 7.61 -7.87
C ARG A 55 2.36 6.41 -7.77
N LEU A 56 2.54 5.39 -8.62
CA LEU A 56 1.74 4.17 -8.60
C LEU A 56 1.88 3.41 -7.27
N ILE A 57 3.11 3.28 -6.76
CA ILE A 57 3.37 2.65 -5.46
C ILE A 57 2.69 3.44 -4.33
N GLN A 58 2.87 4.77 -4.30
CA GLN A 58 2.25 5.61 -3.28
C GLN A 58 0.73 5.49 -3.27
N ASN A 59 0.10 5.54 -4.45
CA ASN A 59 -1.35 5.37 -4.57
C ASN A 59 -1.80 4.01 -4.07
N ALA A 60 -1.09 2.93 -4.41
CA ALA A 60 -1.42 1.58 -3.95
C ALA A 60 -1.36 1.44 -2.42
N ILE A 61 -0.35 2.04 -1.77
CA ILE A 61 -0.22 2.05 -0.32
C ILE A 61 -1.38 2.84 0.33
N ILE A 62 -1.72 4.00 -0.23
CA ILE A 62 -2.83 4.83 0.25
C ILE A 62 -4.17 4.12 0.09
N GLU A 63 -4.43 3.52 -1.08
CA GLU A 63 -5.63 2.72 -1.34
C GLU A 63 -5.77 1.55 -0.37
N GLY A 64 -4.67 0.82 -0.09
CA GLY A 64 -4.68 -0.26 0.88
C GLY A 64 -5.16 0.20 2.26
N ARG A 65 -4.69 1.38 2.71
CA ARG A 65 -5.10 1.95 3.98
C ARG A 65 -6.56 2.43 3.99
N ILE A 66 -7.01 3.07 2.92
CA ILE A 66 -8.41 3.50 2.78
C ILE A 66 -9.33 2.27 2.80
N ASN A 67 -9.00 1.22 2.06
CA ASN A 67 -9.76 -0.02 2.03
C ASN A 67 -9.87 -0.64 3.41
N CYS A 68 -8.74 -0.75 4.11
CA CYS A 68 -8.67 -1.18 5.50
C CYS A 68 -9.64 -0.39 6.41
N GLN A 69 -9.66 0.94 6.31
CA GLN A 69 -10.57 1.79 7.11
C GLN A 69 -12.05 1.63 6.71
N HIS A 70 -12.31 1.16 5.50
CA HIS A 70 -13.64 0.91 4.97
C HIS A 70 -14.24 -0.45 5.39
N HIS A 71 -13.49 -1.27 6.14
CA HIS A 71 -14.02 -2.42 6.86
C HIS A 71 -14.66 -1.99 8.18
N CYS A 72 -15.34 -2.91 8.85
CA CYS A 72 -15.81 -2.75 10.23
C CYS A 72 -14.99 -3.68 11.13
N GLY A 73 -14.51 -3.17 12.26
CA GLY A 73 -13.74 -3.97 13.22
C GLY A 73 -12.27 -4.13 12.84
N ILE A 74 -11.61 -5.10 13.48
CA ILE A 74 -10.19 -5.35 13.21
C ILE A 74 -10.07 -6.08 11.88
N PHE A 75 -9.26 -5.52 10.99
CA PHE A 75 -8.92 -6.14 9.73
C PHE A 75 -7.41 -6.37 9.65
N GLN A 76 -7.03 -7.54 9.18
CA GLN A 76 -5.64 -7.93 9.00
C GLN A 76 -5.43 -8.37 7.56
N TYR A 77 -4.35 -7.94 6.95
CA TYR A 77 -4.03 -8.32 5.58
C TYR A 77 -2.53 -8.40 5.35
N GLU A 78 -2.16 -9.35 4.48
CA GLU A 78 -0.77 -9.62 4.11
C GLU A 78 -0.24 -8.56 3.14
N THR A 79 0.98 -8.12 3.41
CA THR A 79 1.68 -7.09 2.65
C THR A 79 3.14 -7.45 2.46
N ILE A 80 3.84 -6.63 1.69
CA ILE A 80 5.29 -6.63 1.54
C ILE A 80 5.78 -5.27 2.00
N SER A 81 6.80 -5.27 2.86
CA SER A 81 7.39 -4.02 3.34
C SER A 81 8.32 -3.42 2.30
N CYS A 82 8.08 -2.15 1.95
CA CYS A 82 8.93 -1.43 1.01
C CYS A 82 10.31 -1.11 1.59
N GLY A 83 10.49 -1.17 2.91
CA GLY A 83 11.77 -0.85 3.56
C GLY A 83 12.81 -1.97 3.49
N ASN A 84 12.36 -3.23 3.52
CA ASN A 84 13.24 -4.40 3.60
C ASN A 84 12.85 -5.55 2.64
N CYS A 85 11.76 -5.40 1.86
CA CYS A 85 11.25 -6.37 0.90
C CYS A 85 10.86 -7.73 1.52
N THR A 86 10.52 -7.78 2.80
CA THR A 86 10.00 -9.00 3.44
C THR A 86 8.47 -9.01 3.46
N ASP A 87 7.87 -10.20 3.52
CA ASP A 87 6.46 -10.33 3.84
C ASP A 87 6.18 -9.70 5.22
N SER A 88 5.03 -9.08 5.34
CA SER A 88 4.59 -8.33 6.51
C SER A 88 3.07 -8.51 6.70
N LEU A 89 2.59 -8.20 7.89
CA LEU A 89 1.18 -8.22 8.21
C LEU A 89 0.78 -6.85 8.74
N VAL A 90 -0.18 -6.21 8.07
CA VAL A 90 -0.78 -4.96 8.55
C VAL A 90 -2.08 -5.29 9.26
N VAL A 91 -2.20 -4.79 10.49
CA VAL A 91 -3.42 -4.82 11.29
C VAL A 91 -3.97 -3.40 11.38
N CYS A 92 -5.28 -3.27 11.22
CA CYS A 92 -5.95 -1.98 11.34
C CYS A 92 -7.36 -2.11 11.87
N PHE A 93 -7.93 -0.97 12.28
CA PHE A 93 -9.31 -0.87 12.72
C PHE A 93 -10.13 -0.10 11.67
N GLY A 94 -11.17 -0.75 11.18
CA GLY A 94 -12.14 -0.20 10.24
C GLY A 94 -13.33 0.44 10.95
N TYR A 95 -13.78 1.58 10.45
CA TYR A 95 -14.85 2.39 11.08
C TYR A 95 -16.20 2.27 10.39
N ASN A 96 -16.27 1.54 9.28
CA ASN A 96 -17.44 1.49 8.40
C ASN A 96 -18.40 0.37 8.81
N CYS A 97 -18.91 0.46 10.04
CA CYS A 97 -19.91 -0.46 10.57
C CYS A 97 -21.33 0.00 10.21
N GLY A 98 -22.14 -0.89 9.65
CA GLY A 98 -23.48 -0.57 9.13
C GLY A 98 -24.60 -0.61 10.18
N SER A 99 -24.32 -1.07 11.39
CA SER A 99 -25.29 -1.12 12.50
C SER A 99 -24.62 -0.91 13.85
N SER A 100 -25.42 -0.56 14.87
CA SER A 100 -24.94 -0.44 16.25
C SER A 100 -24.37 -1.76 16.79
N VAL A 101 -24.98 -2.90 16.43
CA VAL A 101 -24.52 -4.24 16.81
C VAL A 101 -23.14 -4.53 16.21
N GLN A 102 -22.93 -4.20 14.93
CA GLN A 102 -21.61 -4.34 14.31
C GLN A 102 -20.57 -3.45 14.97
N TRP A 103 -20.95 -2.24 15.35
CA TRP A 103 -20.08 -1.30 16.08
C TRP A 103 -19.69 -1.84 17.46
N GLU A 104 -20.63 -2.40 18.20
CA GLU A 104 -20.40 -2.98 19.53
C GLU A 104 -19.41 -4.16 19.45
N LEU A 105 -19.62 -5.08 18.50
CA LEU A 105 -18.70 -6.19 18.25
C LEU A 105 -17.30 -5.72 17.84
N ALA A 106 -17.22 -4.75 16.94
CA ALA A 106 -15.95 -4.16 16.51
C ALA A 106 -15.16 -3.58 17.71
N VAL A 107 -15.83 -2.88 18.62
CA VAL A 107 -15.18 -2.31 19.81
C VAL A 107 -14.75 -3.40 20.78
N GLU A 108 -15.55 -4.46 20.96
CA GLU A 108 -15.17 -5.61 21.78
C GLU A 108 -13.92 -6.31 21.23
N GLU A 109 -13.85 -6.54 19.92
CA GLU A 109 -12.66 -7.07 19.24
C GLU A 109 -11.42 -6.18 19.48
N LEU A 110 -11.60 -4.85 19.37
CA LEU A 110 -10.52 -3.89 19.63
C LEU A 110 -10.00 -3.98 21.06
N LEU A 111 -10.89 -4.08 22.04
CA LEU A 111 -10.51 -4.23 23.44
C LEU A 111 -9.76 -5.54 23.69
N ASN A 112 -10.22 -6.65 23.10
CA ASN A 112 -9.55 -7.94 23.20
C ASN A 112 -8.14 -7.90 22.59
N TYR A 113 -7.99 -7.31 21.40
CA TYR A 113 -6.70 -7.14 20.76
C TYR A 113 -5.73 -6.31 21.59
N ILE A 114 -6.19 -5.20 22.18
CA ILE A 114 -5.36 -4.35 23.06
C ILE A 114 -4.93 -5.13 24.31
N ASN A 115 -5.84 -5.90 24.92
CA ASN A 115 -5.55 -6.69 26.11
C ASN A 115 -4.52 -7.79 25.86
N ASP A 116 -4.60 -8.46 24.71
CA ASP A 116 -3.62 -9.49 24.33
C ASP A 116 -2.28 -8.89 23.93
N TRP A 117 -2.25 -7.65 23.41
CA TRP A 117 -1.01 -6.93 23.11
C TRP A 117 -0.24 -6.51 24.37
N HIS A 118 -0.92 -6.37 25.51
CA HIS A 118 -0.31 -5.98 26.79
C HIS A 118 0.17 -7.16 27.65
N LYS A 119 0.01 -8.42 27.18
CA LYS A 119 0.55 -9.62 27.82
C LYS A 119 1.91 -9.99 27.25
#